data_AF-A0A2I0TB36-F1
#
_entry.id   AF-A0A2I0TB36-F1
#
_cell.length_a   1.000
_cell.length_b   1.000
_cell.length_c   1.000
_cell.angle_alpha   90.00
_cell.angle_beta   90.00
_cell.angle_gamma   90.00
#
_symmetry.space_group_name_H-M   'P 1'
#
loop_
_entity.id
_entity.type
_entity.pdbx_description
1 polymer ?
#
loop_
_entity_poly.entity_id
_entity_poly.type
_entity_poly.pdbx_seq_one_letter_code
_entity_poly.pdbx_strand_id
1 'polypeptide(L)' 'MTTYWRGLPKVIHSTISLPNHNKPDGYDYYAFSYNRYYSLDVGKRIARPVTALTGKTVSKDWYNCPTK' A
#
# COMPACT_ATOMS: atom_id res chain seq x y z
N MET A 1 11.39 21.43 -2.64
CA MET A 1 11.82 20.02 -2.68
C MET A 1 10.60 19.15 -2.90
N THR A 2 10.43 18.55 -4.06
CA THR A 2 9.37 17.55 -4.30
C THR A 2 9.86 16.19 -3.82
N THR A 3 9.35 15.75 -2.70
CA THR A 3 9.62 14.43 -2.12
C THR A 3 8.88 13.35 -2.92
N TYR A 4 9.49 12.89 -4.01
CA TYR A 4 8.93 11.85 -4.84
C TYR A 4 9.14 10.47 -4.20
N TRP A 5 8.05 9.70 -4.13
CA TRP A 5 8.07 8.27 -3.80
C TRP A 5 8.34 7.46 -5.06
N ARG A 6 9.28 6.51 -4.99
CA ARG A 6 9.56 5.63 -6.12
C ARG A 6 8.48 4.54 -6.21
N GLY A 7 7.78 4.45 -7.33
CA GLY A 7 6.82 3.37 -7.61
C GLY A 7 5.38 3.65 -7.22
N LEU A 8 5.06 4.81 -6.64
CA LEU A 8 3.67 5.23 -6.45
C LEU A 8 3.05 5.76 -7.74
N PRO A 9 1.77 5.46 -8.02
CA PRO A 9 1.03 6.08 -9.10
C PRO A 9 0.77 7.56 -8.82
N LYS A 10 0.38 8.31 -9.87
CA LYS A 10 0.05 9.73 -9.77
C LYS A 10 -1.12 10.01 -8.82
N VAL A 11 -2.07 9.09 -8.71
CA VAL A 11 -3.27 9.24 -7.88
C VAL A 11 -3.24 8.21 -6.75
N ILE A 12 -3.27 8.72 -5.51
CA ILE A 12 -3.44 7.93 -4.28
C ILE A 12 -4.75 8.38 -3.63
N HIS A 13 -5.63 7.43 -3.33
CA HIS A 13 -6.93 7.72 -2.72
C HIS A 13 -6.83 7.74 -1.20
N SER A 14 -6.02 6.84 -0.64
CA SER A 14 -5.81 6.76 0.80
C SER A 14 -4.47 6.12 1.12
N THR A 15 -4.00 6.39 2.33
CA THR A 15 -2.82 5.78 2.93
C THR A 15 -3.17 5.37 4.34
N ILE A 16 -2.66 4.23 4.78
CA ILE A 16 -2.90 3.73 6.13
C ILE A 16 -1.60 3.24 6.77
N SER A 17 -1.57 3.29 8.10
CA SER A 17 -0.59 2.65 8.95
C SER A 17 -1.28 1.56 9.77
N LEU A 18 -0.85 0.31 9.60
CA LEU A 18 -1.32 -0.81 10.40
C LEU A 18 -0.33 -1.13 11.52
N PRO A 19 -0.76 -1.21 12.79
CA PRO A 19 0.11 -1.62 13.88
C PRO A 19 0.77 -2.97 13.59
N ASN A 20 2.10 -3.01 13.68
CA ASN A 20 2.91 -4.21 13.57
C ASN A 20 4.14 -4.12 14.49
N HIS A 21 4.10 -4.83 15.60
CA HIS A 21 5.18 -4.87 16.62
C HIS A 21 6.51 -5.42 16.08
N ASN A 22 6.52 -6.07 14.92
CA ASN A 22 7.76 -6.57 14.30
C ASN A 22 8.53 -5.47 13.54
N LYS A 23 7.91 -4.30 13.33
CA LYS A 23 8.55 -3.17 12.66
C LYS A 23 9.25 -2.26 13.67
N PRO A 24 10.40 -1.66 13.32
CA PRO A 24 11.13 -0.77 14.24
C PRO A 24 10.31 0.44 14.72
N ASP A 25 9.44 0.97 13.86
CA ASP A 25 8.51 2.06 14.14
C ASP A 25 7.12 1.56 14.57
N GLY A 26 6.90 0.25 14.59
CA GLY A 26 5.66 -0.38 15.02
C GLY A 26 4.55 -0.38 13.98
N TYR A 27 4.81 -0.08 12.70
CA TYR A 27 3.75 -0.04 11.67
C TYR A 27 4.16 -0.61 10.30
N ASP A 28 3.21 -1.29 9.65
CA ASP A 28 3.23 -1.47 8.21
C ASP A 28 2.47 -0.33 7.52
N TYR A 29 3.00 0.14 6.41
CA TYR A 29 2.43 1.27 5.68
C TYR A 29 1.94 0.84 4.31
N TYR A 30 0.73 1.26 3.96
CA TYR A 30 0.13 0.96 2.67
C TYR A 30 -0.48 2.20 2.01
N ALA A 31 -0.42 2.23 0.69
CA ALA A 31 -1.13 3.20 -0.13
C ALA A 31 -2.11 2.49 -1.07
N PHE A 32 -3.24 3.14 -1.32
CA PHE A 32 -4.33 2.59 -2.11
C PHE A 32 -4.65 3.49 -3.30
N SER A 33 -4.84 2.86 -4.45
CA SER A 33 -5.25 3.54 -5.67
C SER A 33 -6.22 2.64 -6.44
N TYR A 34 -7.48 3.05 -6.51
CA TYR A 34 -8.56 2.23 -7.04
C TYR A 34 -8.57 0.84 -6.38
N ASN A 35 -8.60 -0.24 -7.16
CA ASN A 35 -8.57 -1.60 -6.67
C ASN A 35 -7.15 -2.18 -6.48
N ARG A 36 -6.14 -1.31 -6.43
CA ARG A 36 -4.72 -1.68 -6.25
C ARG A 36 -4.18 -1.11 -4.94
N TYR A 37 -3.27 -1.83 -4.31
CA TYR A 37 -2.53 -1.36 -3.14
C TYR A 37 -1.03 -1.62 -3.25
N TYR A 38 -0.30 -0.83 -2.47
CA TYR A 38 1.16 -0.76 -2.46
C TYR A 38 1.65 -0.82 -1.02
N SER A 39 2.66 -1.64 -0.73
CA SER A 39 3.37 -1.56 0.55
C SER A 39 4.45 -0.50 0.46
N LEU A 40 4.59 0.29 1.53
CA LEU A 40 5.50 1.42 1.58
C LEU A 40 6.69 1.10 2.49
N ASP A 41 7.89 1.27 1.95
CA ASP A 41 9.11 1.41 2.72
C ASP A 41 9.34 2.90 2.97
N VAL A 42 8.92 3.38 4.14
CA VAL A 42 8.97 4.81 4.50
C VAL A 42 10.41 5.31 4.58
N GLY A 43 11.32 4.50 5.12
CA GLY A 43 12.74 4.86 5.25
C GLY A 43 13.41 5.07 3.89
N LYS A 44 13.07 4.25 2.89
CA LYS A 44 13.63 4.37 1.53
C LYS A 44 12.76 5.16 0.57
N ARG A 45 11.54 5.54 0.96
CA ARG A 45 10.51 6.19 0.12
C ARG A 45 10.20 5.38 -1.15
N ILE A 46 10.08 4.06 -1.00
CA ILE A 46 9.78 3.12 -2.09
C ILE A 46 8.40 2.50 -1.86
N ALA A 47 7.60 2.42 -2.92
CA ALA A 47 6.35 1.68 -2.93
C ALA A 47 6.47 0.42 -3.78
N ARG A 48 6.05 -0.72 -3.22
CA ARG A 48 6.02 -2.01 -3.91
C ARG A 48 4.58 -2.33 -4.32
N PRO A 49 4.29 -2.56 -5.62
CA PRO A 49 2.93 -2.76 -6.10
C PRO A 49 2.43 -4.17 -5.79
N VAL A 50 1.84 -4.37 -4.61
CA VAL A 50 1.41 -5.70 -4.13
C VAL A 50 0.41 -6.34 -5.09
N THR A 51 -0.58 -5.57 -5.56
CA THR A 51 -1.58 -6.09 -6.51
C THR A 51 -0.98 -6.56 -7.82
N ALA A 52 0.02 -5.85 -8.36
CA ALA A 52 0.67 -6.26 -9.61
C ALA A 52 1.53 -7.52 -9.43
N LEU A 53 2.14 -7.69 -8.25
CA LEU A 53 3.04 -8.82 -7.95
C LEU A 53 2.30 -10.09 -7.53
N THR A 54 1.13 -9.96 -6.90
CA THR A 54 0.43 -11.09 -6.26
C THR A 54 -0.95 -11.39 -6.83
N GLY A 55 -1.50 -10.50 -7.66
CA GLY A 55 -2.88 -10.56 -8.13
C GLY A 55 -3.94 -10.22 -7.05
N LYS A 56 -3.53 -9.97 -5.80
CA LYS A 56 -4.43 -9.57 -4.72
C LYS A 56 -4.92 -8.14 -4.89
N THR A 57 -6.23 -7.95 -4.86
CA THR A 57 -6.86 -6.62 -4.99
C THR A 57 -7.31 -6.07 -3.65
N VAL A 58 -7.55 -4.76 -3.59
CA VAL A 58 -8.08 -4.09 -2.38
C VAL A 58 -9.45 -4.68 -2.01
N SER A 59 -10.32 -4.84 -2.99
CA SER A 59 -11.66 -5.39 -2.79
C SER A 59 -11.64 -6.77 -2.14
N LYS A 60 -10.67 -7.62 -2.48
CA LYS A 60 -10.59 -8.99 -1.97
C LYS A 60 -9.81 -9.07 -0.65
N ASP A 61 -8.62 -8.49 -0.59
CA ASP A 61 -7.67 -8.71 0.51
C ASP A 61 -7.90 -7.75 1.70
N TRP A 62 -8.45 -6.56 1.43
CA TRP A 62 -8.66 -5.53 2.46
C TRP A 62 -10.12 -5.39 2.86
N TYR A 63 -11.02 -5.34 1.88
CA TYR A 63 -12.45 -5.13 2.15
C TYR A 63 -13.26 -6.42 2.19
N ASN A 64 -12.64 -7.56 1.82
CA ASN A 64 -13.27 -8.87 1.76
C ASN A 64 -14.65 -8.86 1.08
N CYS A 65 -14.76 -8.11 -0.04
CA CYS A 65 -16.00 -7.98 -0.78
C CYS A 65 -16.46 -9.35 -1.31
N PRO A 66 -17.76 -9.66 -1.23
CA PRO A 66 -18.31 -10.88 -1.80
C PRO A 66 -18.17 -10.89 -3.32
N THR A 67 -17.99 -12.09 -3.89
CA THR A 67 -18.11 -12.29 -5.34
C THR A 67 -19.57 -12.18 -5.74
N LYS A 68 -19.86 -11.45 -6.82
CA LYS A 68 -21.18 -11.44 -7.44
C LYS A 68 -21.54 -12.81 -7.99
#